data_AF-M1Z197-F1
#
_entry.id   AF-M1Z197-F1
#
_cell.length_a   1.000
_cell.length_b   1.000
_cell.length_c   1.000
_cell.angle_alpha   90.00
_cell.angle_beta   90.00
_cell.angle_gamma   90.00
#
_symmetry.space_group_name_H-M   'P 1'
#
loop_
_entity.id
_entity.type
_entity.pdbx_description
1 polymer ?
#
loop_
_entity_poly.entity_id
_entity_poly.type
_entity_poly.pdbx_seq_one_letter_code
_entity_poly.pdbx_strand_id
1 'polypeptide(L)' 'MGSPNVEDLDDEELLVLYENTKKLLEARSQEDNSNNNSKRQFLQDKLQNIEDELRVRSLLDGD' A
#
# COMPACT_ATOMS: atom_id res chain seq x y z
N MET A 1 2.25 7.46 -17.65
CA MET A 1 1.52 7.99 -16.49
C MET A 1 2.18 7.38 -15.26
N GLY A 2 2.95 8.17 -14.51
CA GLY A 2 3.55 7.70 -13.26
C GLY A 2 2.46 7.54 -12.20
N SER A 3 2.53 6.49 -11.38
CA SER A 3 1.69 6.42 -10.19
C SER A 3 2.07 7.59 -9.26
N PRO A 4 1.11 8.30 -8.66
CA PRO A 4 1.42 9.32 -7.66
C PRO A 4 2.26 8.69 -6.53
N ASN A 5 3.25 9.42 -6.01
CA ASN A 5 4.02 8.95 -4.86
C ASN A 5 3.12 8.97 -3.62
N VAL A 6 3.38 8.09 -2.66
CA VAL A 6 2.58 8.01 -1.42
C VAL A 6 2.69 9.29 -0.58
N GLU A 7 3.81 10.00 -0.69
CA GLU A 7 4.08 11.27 -0.03
C GLU A 7 3.21 12.42 -0.56
N ASP A 8 2.73 12.31 -1.81
CA ASP A 8 1.90 13.34 -2.46
C ASP A 8 0.40 13.18 -2.15
N LEU A 9 -0.01 12.11 -1.46
CA LEU A 9 -1.41 11.80 -1.17
C LEU A 9 -1.87 12.42 0.15
N ASP A 10 -3.10 12.89 0.23
CA ASP A 10 -3.71 13.30 1.51
C ASP A 10 -4.02 12.07 2.40
N ASP A 11 -4.25 12.27 3.69
CA ASP A 11 -4.45 11.16 4.65
C ASP A 11 -5.61 10.23 4.27
N GLU A 12 -6.72 10.81 3.79
CA GLU A 12 -7.87 10.04 3.32
C GLU A 12 -7.50 9.18 2.10
N GLU A 13 -6.78 9.75 1.14
CA GLU A 13 -6.33 9.03 -0.06
C GLU A 13 -5.32 7.92 0.29
N LEU A 14 -4.44 8.18 1.25
CA LEU A 14 -3.44 7.24 1.73
C LEU A 14 -4.10 6.05 2.45
N LEU A 15 -5.10 6.31 3.28
CA LEU A 15 -5.92 5.27 3.94
C LEU A 15 -6.73 4.44 2.93
N VAL A 16 -7.34 5.10 1.95
CA VAL A 16 -8.05 4.40 0.86
C VAL A 16 -7.08 3.52 0.06
N LEU A 17 -5.89 4.03 -0.24
CA LEU A 17 -4.86 3.29 -0.96
C LEU A 17 -4.35 2.08 -0.15
N TYR A 18 -4.17 2.24 1.16
CA TYR A 18 -3.82 1.18 2.09
C TYR A 18 -4.84 0.04 2.02
N GLU A 19 -6.11 0.35 2.27
CA GLU A 19 -7.21 -0.62 2.30
C GLU A 19 -7.37 -1.34 0.96
N ASN A 20 -7.28 -0.60 -0.16
CA ASN A 20 -7.36 -1.20 -1.50
C ASN A 20 -6.18 -2.12 -1.80
N THR A 21 -4.96 -1.70 -1.45
CA THR A 21 -3.74 -2.50 -1.68
C THR A 21 -3.77 -3.78 -0.85
N LYS A 22 -4.23 -3.70 0.40
CA LYS A 22 -4.41 -4.84 1.30
C LYS A 22 -5.43 -5.83 0.76
N LYS A 23 -6.62 -5.37 0.35
CA LYS A 23 -7.65 -6.23 -0.26
C LYS A 23 -7.16 -6.95 -1.51
N LEU A 24 -6.39 -6.26 -2.37
CA LEU A 24 -5.80 -6.87 -3.57
C LEU A 24 -4.77 -7.94 -3.21
N LEU A 25 -3.99 -7.73 -2.15
CA LEU A 25 -3.02 -8.71 -1.66
C LEU A 25 -3.70 -9.95 -1.08
N GLU A 26 -4.78 -9.76 -0.31
CA GLU A 26 -5.59 -10.84 0.28
C GLU A 26 -6.30 -11.66 -0.79
N ALA A 27 -6.95 -11.01 -1.76
CA ALA A 27 -7.60 -11.69 -2.89
C ALA A 27 -6.61 -12.56 -3.68
N ARG A 28 -5.37 -12.07 -3.88
CA ARG A 28 -4.31 -12.85 -4.53
C ARG A 28 -3.73 -13.96 -3.67
N SER A 29 -3.84 -13.87 -2.35
CA SER A 29 -3.40 -14.94 -1.45
C SER A 29 -4.39 -16.11 -1.42
N GLN A 30 -5.65 -15.87 -1.80
CA GLN A 30 -6.67 -16.91 -1.99
C GLN A 30 -6.61 -17.54 -3.40
N GLU A 31 -6.13 -16.80 -4.41
CA GLU A 31 -5.82 -17.34 -5.73
C GLU A 31 -4.45 -18.06 -5.69
N ASP A 32 -4.42 -19.30 -5.19
CA ASP A 32 -3.28 -20.24 -5.11
C ASP A 32 -2.64 -20.63 -6.48
N ASN A 33 -2.74 -19.77 -7.49
CA ASN A 33 -2.13 -19.98 -8.80
C ASN A 33 -0.69 -19.41 -8.81
N SER A 34 0.26 -20.33 -8.74
CA SER A 34 1.71 -20.18 -8.52
C SER A 34 2.51 -19.28 -9.50
N ASN A 35 1.88 -18.41 -10.29
CA ASN A 35 2.51 -17.69 -11.40
C ASN A 35 2.52 -16.15 -11.30
N ASN A 36 2.05 -15.54 -10.19
CA ASN A 36 1.95 -14.08 -10.04
C ASN A 36 2.83 -13.49 -8.91
N ASN A 37 3.96 -14.13 -8.60
CA ASN A 37 4.83 -13.73 -7.48
C ASN A 37 5.32 -12.28 -7.59
N SER A 38 5.67 -11.80 -8.80
CA SER A 38 6.12 -10.42 -9.03
C SER A 38 5.04 -9.36 -8.74
N LYS A 39 3.77 -9.66 -9.05
CA LYS A 39 2.66 -8.73 -8.77
C LYS A 39 2.30 -8.70 -7.30
N ARG A 40 2.41 -9.85 -6.63
CA ARG A 40 2.25 -9.93 -5.17
C ARG A 40 3.36 -9.14 -4.47
N GLN A 41 4.62 -9.35 -4.86
CA GLN A 41 5.75 -8.59 -4.32
C GLN A 41 5.56 -7.09 -4.53
N PHE A 42 5.16 -6.67 -5.73
CA PHE A 42 4.85 -5.26 -6.01
C PHE A 42 3.78 -4.68 -5.06
N LEU A 43 2.71 -5.44 -4.78
CA LEU A 43 1.67 -5.01 -3.84
C LEU A 43 2.19 -4.98 -2.40
N GLN A 44 3.07 -5.89 -2.00
CA GLN A 44 3.72 -5.88 -0.68
C GLN A 44 4.64 -4.66 -0.53
N ASP A 45 5.48 -4.39 -1.52
CA ASP A 45 6.37 -3.22 -1.53
C ASP A 45 5.56 -1.93 -1.48
N LYS A 46 4.46 -1.86 -2.24
CA LYS A 46 3.56 -0.71 -2.22
C LYS A 46 2.86 -0.54 -0.87
N LEU A 47 2.41 -1.63 -0.25
CA LEU A 47 1.80 -1.60 1.07
C LEU A 47 2.78 -1.10 2.13
N GLN A 48 4.03 -1.59 2.08
CA GLN A 48 5.10 -1.17 2.97
C GLN A 48 5.35 0.35 2.87
N ASN A 49 5.44 0.89 1.65
CA ASN A 49 5.63 2.32 1.45
C ASN A 49 4.48 3.15 2.05
N ILE A 50 3.23 2.67 1.95
CA ILE A 50 2.06 3.34 2.53
C ILE A 50 2.12 3.30 4.06
N GLU A 51 2.49 2.14 4.64
CA GLU A 51 2.62 1.98 6.10
C GLU A 51 3.74 2.85 6.68
N ASP A 52 4.84 3.01 5.94
CA ASP A 52 5.94 3.87 6.36
C ASP A 52 5.53 5.34 6.32
N GLU A 53 4.81 5.79 5.29
CA GLU A 53 4.28 7.15 5.21
C GLU A 53 3.26 7.43 6.33
N LEU A 54 2.32 6.51 6.57
CA LEU A 54 1.35 6.62 7.67
C LEU A 54 2.06 6.70 9.03
N ARG A 55 3.15 5.94 9.22
CA ARG A 55 3.97 6.00 10.43
C ARG A 55 4.66 7.37 10.57
N VAL A 56 5.22 7.92 9.49
CA VAL A 56 5.85 9.25 9.50
C VAL A 56 4.83 10.32 9.89
N ARG A 57 3.64 10.31 9.28
CA ARG A 57 2.58 11.28 9.61
C ARG A 57 2.09 11.15 11.05
N SER A 58 1.85 9.92 11.50
CA SER A 58 1.48 9.66 12.89
C SER A 58 2.54 10.09 13.91
N LEU A 59 3.82 10.16 13.52
CA LEU A 59 4.89 10.70 14.35
C LEU A 59 4.94 12.24 14.32
N LEU A 60 4.51 12.86 13.22
CA LEU A 60 4.49 14.32 13.04
C LEU A 60 3.25 14.99 13.67
N ASP A 61 2.12 14.29 13.74
CA ASP A 61 0.91 14.74 14.46
C ASP A 61 1.01 14.59 16.00
N GLY A 62 2.18 14.16 16.51
CA GLY A 62 2.40 13.78 17.91
C GLY A 62 3.02 14.83 18.84
N ASP A 63 3.19 16.10 18.39
CA ASP A 63 3.74 17.21 19.21
C ASP A 63 2.75 18.38 19.37
#